data_AF-A0A382RPR0-F1
#
_entry.id   AF-A0A382RPR0-F1
#
_cell.length_a   1.000
_cell.length_b   1.000
_cell.length_c   1.000
_cell.angle_alpha   90.00
_cell.angle_beta   90.00
_cell.angle_gamma   90.00
#
_symmetry.space_group_name_H-M   'P 1'
#
loop_
_entity.id
_entity.type
_entity.pdbx_description
1 polymer ?
#
loop_
_entity_poly.entity_id
_entity_poly.type
_entity_poly.pdbx_seq_one_letter_code
_entity_poly.pdbx_strand_id
1 'polypeptide(L)'
;VHEDSRCPIVAVNLWYHVGSKDEQPGRTGFAHLFEHLMFEGSAHHDSGYFRPLQEVGGLLNGSTNTDRTNYWQVVPTNAFERVLWMESDRMGFLLPALTQKKFHTQREVVLNERRQNYENRPYGLVPVALMAGLYPPVHPYHWVTIGDPEDLRASGLDEVKEFFGTYYHP
;
A
#
# COMPACT_ATOMS: atom_id res chain seq x y z
N VAL A 1 23.39 2.05 -2.29
CA VAL A 1 23.10 3.14 -3.24
C VAL A 1 23.82 2.82 -4.55
N HIS A 2 23.16 2.98 -5.70
CA HIS A 2 23.76 2.83 -7.03
C HIS A 2 23.80 4.19 -7.70
N GLU A 3 24.93 4.58 -8.28
CA GLU A 3 25.14 5.92 -8.84
C GLU A 3 25.39 5.87 -10.35
N ASP A 4 24.65 6.71 -11.08
CA ASP A 4 24.79 6.91 -12.51
C ASP A 4 24.49 8.37 -12.85
N SER A 5 25.49 9.11 -13.31
CA SER A 5 25.43 10.56 -13.54
C SER A 5 25.04 10.95 -14.97
N ARG A 6 24.63 9.99 -15.81
CA ARG A 6 24.27 10.26 -17.22
C ARG A 6 22.98 11.07 -17.38
N CYS A 7 22.06 10.98 -16.43
CA CYS A 7 20.79 11.72 -16.42
C CYS A 7 20.56 12.37 -15.05
N PRO A 8 20.04 13.61 -14.97
CA PRO A 8 19.78 14.30 -13.71
C PRO A 8 18.47 13.82 -13.07
N ILE A 9 18.33 12.52 -12.86
CA ILE A 9 17.18 11.87 -12.22
C ILE A 9 17.65 10.96 -11.08
N VAL A 10 16.79 10.76 -10.09
CA VAL A 10 17.00 9.82 -9.00
C VAL A 10 15.78 8.91 -8.87
N ALA A 11 16.03 7.64 -8.60
CA ALA A 11 14.99 6.67 -8.27
C ALA A 11 15.12 6.32 -6.78
N VAL A 12 14.06 6.60 -6.01
CA VAL A 12 13.94 6.21 -4.60
C VAL A 12 12.98 5.03 -4.54
N ASN A 13 13.36 3.98 -3.82
CA ASN A 13 12.53 2.80 -3.64
C ASN A 13 12.57 2.39 -2.16
N LEU A 14 11.42 2.42 -1.51
CA LEU A 14 11.24 1.88 -0.17
C LEU A 14 10.52 0.54 -0.27
N TRP A 15 11.08 -0.46 0.39
CA TRP A 15 10.57 -1.82 0.42
C TRP A 15 10.29 -2.19 1.87
N TYR A 16 9.02 -2.41 2.18
CA TYR A 16 8.60 -2.95 3.46
C TYR A 16 8.49 -4.46 3.34
N HIS A 17 9.06 -5.18 4.31
CA HIS A 17 8.96 -6.63 4.38
C HIS A 17 7.62 -7.05 5.00
N VAL A 18 6.55 -6.64 4.33
CA VAL A 18 5.16 -6.94 4.71
C VAL A 18 4.35 -7.13 3.44
N GLY A 19 3.57 -8.19 3.35
CA GLY A 19 2.64 -8.44 2.27
C GLY A 19 1.39 -9.13 2.80
N SER A 20 0.58 -9.69 1.90
CA SER A 20 -0.65 -10.35 2.34
C SER A 20 -0.40 -11.62 3.16
N LYS A 21 0.80 -12.19 3.15
CA LYS A 21 1.17 -13.33 4.02
C LYS A 21 1.27 -12.97 5.50
N ASP A 22 1.42 -11.68 5.81
CA ASP A 22 1.64 -11.20 7.17
C ASP A 22 0.30 -10.82 7.85
N GLU A 23 -0.81 -11.11 7.16
CA GLU A 23 -2.18 -10.92 7.60
C GLU A 23 -2.72 -12.15 8.34
N GLN A 24 -3.87 -11.99 8.99
CA GLN A 24 -4.53 -13.08 9.72
C GLN A 24 -5.82 -13.52 9.01
N PRO A 25 -6.20 -14.81 9.10
CA PRO A 25 -7.52 -15.25 8.66
C PRO A 25 -8.64 -14.41 9.29
N GLY A 26 -9.58 -13.93 8.48
CA GLY A 26 -10.65 -13.02 8.93
C GLY A 26 -10.25 -11.53 8.95
N ARG A 27 -9.00 -11.20 8.60
CA ARG A 27 -8.41 -9.86 8.52
C ARG A 27 -7.47 -9.72 7.33
N THR A 28 -7.96 -10.09 6.15
CA THR A 28 -7.18 -10.04 4.90
C THR A 28 -7.33 -8.72 4.14
N GLY A 29 -6.33 -8.39 3.31
CA GLY A 29 -6.30 -7.19 2.46
C GLY A 29 -5.70 -5.93 3.10
N PHE A 30 -5.10 -6.05 4.29
CA PHE A 30 -4.48 -4.94 5.02
C PHE A 30 -3.23 -4.43 4.32
N ALA A 31 -2.38 -5.33 3.83
CA ALA A 31 -1.15 -4.93 3.15
C ALA A 31 -1.47 -4.07 1.92
N HIS A 32 -2.46 -4.49 1.13
CA HIS A 32 -2.93 -3.73 -0.03
C HIS A 32 -3.66 -2.44 0.38
N LEU A 33 -4.48 -2.47 1.43
CA LEU A 33 -5.11 -1.25 1.95
C LEU A 33 -4.08 -0.20 2.38
N PHE A 34 -2.95 -0.63 2.97
CA PHE A 34 -1.86 0.27 3.33
C PHE A 34 -1.12 0.85 2.14
N GLU A 35 -1.07 0.14 1.01
CA GLU A 35 -0.63 0.72 -0.25
C GLU A 35 -1.42 1.99 -0.56
N HIS A 36 -2.75 1.96 -0.42
CA HIS A 36 -3.64 3.10 -0.67
C HIS A 36 -3.52 4.16 0.43
N LEU A 37 -3.61 3.77 1.70
CA LEU A 37 -3.57 4.70 2.83
C LEU A 37 -2.28 5.53 2.88
N MET A 38 -1.14 4.94 2.49
CA MET A 38 0.17 5.61 2.46
C MET A 38 0.29 6.71 1.39
N PHE A 39 -0.74 6.92 0.57
CA PHE A 39 -0.84 8.06 -0.35
C PHE A 39 -1.75 9.19 0.13
N GLU A 40 -2.51 8.99 1.21
CA GLU A 40 -3.56 9.91 1.66
C GLU A 40 -3.08 10.99 2.64
N GLY A 41 -1.77 11.07 2.89
CA GLY A 41 -1.18 12.09 3.75
C GLY A 41 -0.76 11.58 5.14
N SER A 42 0.07 12.37 5.78
CA SER A 42 0.72 12.15 7.09
C SER A 42 0.72 13.44 7.89
N ALA A 43 1.20 13.42 9.14
CA ALA A 43 1.04 14.55 10.06
C ALA A 43 1.62 15.87 9.54
N HIS A 44 2.77 15.83 8.84
CA HIS A 44 3.43 17.04 8.34
C HIS A 44 3.10 17.34 6.86
N HIS A 45 2.40 16.43 6.19
CA HIS A 45 1.81 16.62 4.86
C HIS A 45 0.45 15.94 4.77
N ASP A 46 -0.59 16.57 5.34
CA ASP A 46 -1.94 16.01 5.46
C ASP A 46 -2.74 16.13 4.14
N SER A 47 -2.13 15.76 3.03
CA SER A 47 -2.75 15.74 1.71
C SER A 47 -2.13 14.66 0.82
N GLY A 48 -2.76 14.40 -0.32
CA GLY A 48 -2.32 13.37 -1.25
C GLY A 48 -0.86 13.54 -1.69
N TYR A 49 -0.12 12.44 -1.75
CA TYR A 49 1.32 12.43 -2.09
C TYR A 49 1.59 12.57 -3.59
N PHE A 50 0.62 12.24 -4.45
CA PHE A 50 0.78 12.29 -5.90
C PHE A 50 1.04 13.70 -6.42
N ARG A 51 0.16 14.65 -6.09
CA ARG A 51 0.22 16.02 -6.61
C ARG A 51 1.56 16.74 -6.37
N PRO A 52 2.11 16.83 -5.14
CA PRO A 52 3.35 17.56 -4.89
C PRO A 52 4.58 16.96 -5.59
N LEU A 53 4.56 15.65 -5.88
CA LEU A 53 5.63 14.98 -6.61
C LEU A 53 5.43 15.09 -8.13
N GLN A 54 4.20 15.05 -8.62
CA GLN A 54 3.90 15.30 -10.03
C GLN A 54 4.18 16.75 -10.46
N GLU A 55 3.94 17.73 -9.58
CA GLU A 55 4.23 19.15 -9.83
C GLU A 55 5.72 19.44 -10.06
N VAL A 56 6.62 18.56 -9.59
CA VAL A 56 8.07 18.63 -9.86
C VAL A 56 8.52 17.71 -11.00
N GLY A 57 7.57 17.18 -11.79
CA GLY A 57 7.84 16.25 -12.89
C GLY A 57 8.15 14.83 -12.44
N GLY A 58 7.78 14.47 -11.22
CA GLY A 58 7.99 13.14 -10.65
C GLY A 58 6.98 12.10 -11.13
N LEU A 59 7.46 10.86 -11.26
CA LEU A 59 6.64 9.66 -11.37
C LEU A 59 6.70 8.92 -10.04
N LEU A 60 5.57 8.39 -9.60
CA LEU A 60 5.49 7.62 -8.36
C LEU A 60 4.42 6.54 -8.47
N ASN A 61 4.61 5.44 -7.74
CA ASN A 61 3.57 4.46 -7.52
C ASN A 61 3.87 3.58 -6.30
N GLY A 62 2.89 2.76 -5.93
CA GLY A 62 3.00 1.67 -4.97
C GLY A 62 2.78 0.32 -5.67
N SER A 63 3.19 -0.75 -5.01
CA SER A 63 2.64 -2.07 -5.30
C SER A 63 2.81 -3.00 -4.11
N THR A 64 1.83 -3.87 -3.93
CA THR A 64 1.81 -4.90 -2.90
C THR A 64 1.70 -6.27 -3.53
N ASN A 65 2.40 -7.24 -2.95
CA ASN A 65 2.21 -8.65 -3.25
C ASN A 65 2.14 -9.45 -1.95
N THR A 66 2.28 -10.77 -2.07
CA THR A 66 2.19 -11.67 -0.93
C THR A 66 3.33 -11.49 0.09
N ASP A 67 4.50 -11.00 -0.32
CA ASP A 67 5.70 -10.94 0.51
C ASP A 67 6.21 -9.52 0.83
N ARG A 68 5.77 -8.51 0.07
CA ARG A 68 6.27 -7.14 0.22
C ARG A 68 5.24 -6.09 -0.22
N THR A 69 5.45 -4.89 0.30
CA THR A 69 4.88 -3.64 -0.19
C THR A 69 6.04 -2.74 -0.57
N ASN A 70 6.02 -2.19 -1.78
CA ASN A 70 6.98 -1.16 -2.17
C ASN A 70 6.28 0.13 -2.53
N TYR A 71 7.05 1.20 -2.39
CA TYR A 71 6.72 2.48 -2.96
C TYR A 71 7.96 3.06 -3.62
N TRP A 72 7.77 3.72 -4.74
CA TRP A 72 8.87 4.23 -5.51
C TRP A 72 8.54 5.57 -6.15
N GLN A 73 9.59 6.34 -6.37
CA GLN A 73 9.55 7.64 -7.00
C GLN A 73 10.72 7.76 -7.96
N VAL A 74 10.47 8.30 -9.14
CA VAL A 74 11.51 8.75 -10.07
C VAL A 74 11.32 10.26 -10.23
N VAL A 75 12.28 11.03 -9.78
CA VAL A 75 12.21 12.50 -9.77
C VAL A 75 13.50 13.14 -10.30
N PRO A 76 13.47 14.40 -10.74
CA PRO A 76 14.69 15.16 -10.99
C PRO A 76 15.54 15.30 -9.71
N THR A 77 16.86 15.40 -9.84
CA THR A 77 17.78 15.42 -8.69
C THR A 77 17.52 16.55 -7.68
N ASN A 78 17.01 17.70 -8.14
CA ASN A 78 16.65 18.83 -7.25
C ASN A 78 15.40 18.57 -6.38
N ALA A 79 14.65 17.50 -6.64
CA ALA A 79 13.50 17.07 -5.84
C ALA A 79 13.83 15.90 -4.89
N PHE A 80 15.08 15.43 -4.88
CA PHE A 80 15.49 14.26 -4.10
C PHE A 80 15.22 14.42 -2.59
N GLU A 81 15.61 15.56 -2.01
CA GLU A 81 15.39 15.85 -0.59
C GLU A 81 13.91 15.84 -0.22
N ARG A 82 13.04 16.35 -1.12
CA ARG A 82 11.59 16.32 -0.92
C ARG A 82 11.07 14.89 -0.84
N VAL A 83 11.51 14.01 -1.74
CA VAL A 83 11.10 12.60 -1.72
C VAL A 83 11.52 11.95 -0.41
N LEU A 84 12.78 12.09 0.00
CA LEU A 84 13.26 11.51 1.26
C LEU A 84 12.49 12.04 2.48
N TRP A 85 12.18 13.33 2.50
CA TRP A 85 11.38 13.93 3.57
C TRP A 85 9.96 13.36 3.60
N MET A 86 9.28 13.29 2.44
CA MET A 86 7.93 12.73 2.35
C MET A 86 7.89 11.25 2.74
N GLU A 87 8.86 10.45 2.29
CA GLU A 87 8.98 9.03 2.68
C GLU A 87 9.15 8.86 4.19
N SER A 88 10.03 9.66 4.79
CA SER A 88 10.23 9.68 6.23
C SER A 88 8.95 10.09 6.97
N ASP A 89 8.21 11.05 6.43
CA ASP A 89 6.99 11.57 7.07
C ASP A 89 5.88 10.52 7.12
N ARG A 90 5.57 9.86 6.00
CA ARG A 90 4.57 8.78 6.04
C ARG A 90 5.03 7.53 6.79
N MET A 91 6.34 7.23 6.83
CA MET A 91 6.83 6.10 7.63
C MET A 91 6.67 6.37 9.13
N GLY A 92 6.99 7.58 9.61
CA GLY A 92 6.97 7.90 11.04
C GLY A 92 5.66 8.49 11.55
N PHE A 93 4.88 9.14 10.68
CA PHE A 93 3.80 10.03 11.07
C PHE A 93 2.52 9.84 10.23
N LEU A 94 2.29 8.65 9.68
CA LEU A 94 0.99 8.31 9.06
C LEU A 94 -0.14 8.31 10.09
N LEU A 95 0.05 7.61 11.22
CA LEU A 95 -1.03 7.34 12.18
C LEU A 95 -1.74 8.59 12.73
N PRO A 96 -1.04 9.70 13.06
CA PRO A 96 -1.69 10.93 13.49
C PRO A 96 -2.64 11.54 12.44
N ALA A 97 -2.38 11.34 11.15
CA ALA A 97 -3.21 11.84 10.06
C ALA A 97 -4.27 10.82 9.57
N LEU A 98 -4.23 9.59 10.09
CA LEU A 98 -5.15 8.51 9.71
C LEU A 98 -6.49 8.65 10.45
N THR A 99 -7.40 9.40 9.84
CA THR A 99 -8.77 9.59 10.36
C THR A 99 -9.70 8.45 9.93
N GLN A 100 -10.78 8.26 10.70
CA GLN A 100 -11.86 7.31 10.36
C GLN A 100 -12.43 7.56 8.96
N LYS A 101 -12.52 8.83 8.56
CA LYS A 101 -13.00 9.22 7.22
C LYS A 101 -12.07 8.72 6.12
N LYS A 102 -10.77 8.97 6.22
CA LYS A 102 -9.77 8.50 5.24
C LYS A 102 -9.77 6.98 5.13
N PHE A 103 -9.80 6.29 6.28
CA PHE A 103 -9.89 4.84 6.33
C PHE A 103 -11.13 4.31 5.59
N HIS A 104 -12.33 4.83 5.90
CA HIS A 104 -13.55 4.40 5.21
C HIS A 104 -13.50 4.70 3.72
N THR A 105 -13.03 5.89 3.31
CA THR A 105 -12.91 6.23 1.90
C THR A 105 -12.01 5.25 1.16
N GLN A 106 -10.81 4.98 1.68
CA GLN A 106 -9.86 4.08 1.02
C GLN A 106 -10.33 2.63 1.04
N ARG A 107 -11.01 2.19 2.10
CA ARG A 107 -11.65 0.87 2.12
C ARG A 107 -12.65 0.71 0.98
N GLU A 108 -13.52 1.70 0.75
CA GLU A 108 -14.48 1.64 -0.36
C GLU A 108 -13.79 1.68 -1.73
N VAL A 109 -12.68 2.42 -1.86
CA VAL A 109 -11.85 2.42 -3.08
C VAL A 109 -11.30 1.03 -3.37
N VAL A 110 -10.69 0.37 -2.38
CA VAL A 110 -10.16 -1.01 -2.52
C VAL A 110 -11.27 -2.01 -2.86
N LEU A 111 -12.44 -1.90 -2.20
CA LEU A 111 -13.59 -2.75 -2.51
C LEU A 111 -14.07 -2.54 -3.96
N ASN A 112 -14.06 -1.31 -4.45
CA ASN A 112 -14.43 -1.02 -5.84
C ASN A 112 -13.36 -1.49 -6.84
N GLU A 113 -12.08 -1.35 -6.49
CA GLU A 113 -10.97 -1.89 -7.26
C GLU A 113 -11.10 -3.40 -7.41
N ARG A 114 -11.41 -4.12 -6.34
CA ARG A 114 -11.65 -5.57 -6.39
C ARG A 114 -12.78 -5.91 -7.34
N ARG A 115 -13.90 -5.20 -7.24
CA ARG A 115 -15.03 -5.38 -8.17
C ARG A 115 -14.60 -5.21 -9.61
N GLN A 116 -13.82 -4.17 -9.91
CA GLN A 116 -13.35 -3.87 -11.26
C GLN A 116 -12.34 -4.90 -11.78
N ASN A 117 -11.35 -5.25 -10.96
CA ASN A 117 -10.19 -6.03 -11.39
C ASN A 117 -10.39 -7.55 -11.31
N TYR A 118 -11.32 -8.02 -10.46
CA TYR A 118 -11.56 -9.44 -10.21
C TYR A 118 -12.98 -9.86 -10.58
N GLU A 119 -14.00 -9.21 -10.02
CA GLU A 119 -15.39 -9.69 -10.10
C GLU A 119 -16.05 -9.39 -11.45
N ASN A 120 -15.78 -8.21 -12.01
CA ASN A 120 -16.31 -7.75 -13.30
C ASN A 120 -15.37 -8.07 -14.47
N ARG A 121 -14.35 -8.92 -14.26
CA ARG A 121 -13.41 -9.32 -15.30
C ARG A 121 -13.59 -10.81 -15.64
N PRO A 122 -13.65 -11.18 -16.94
CA PRO A 122 -13.56 -12.57 -17.34
C PRO A 122 -12.33 -13.23 -16.71
N TYR A 123 -12.54 -14.37 -16.05
CA TYR A 123 -11.51 -15.12 -15.33
C TYR A 123 -10.81 -14.37 -14.17
N GLY A 124 -11.33 -13.20 -13.75
CA GLY A 124 -10.69 -12.41 -12.69
C GLY A 124 -10.67 -13.09 -11.32
N LEU A 125 -11.59 -14.03 -11.07
CA LEU A 125 -11.62 -14.84 -9.84
C LEU A 125 -10.76 -16.12 -9.91
N VAL A 126 -10.15 -16.45 -11.06
CA VAL A 126 -9.30 -17.64 -11.18
C VAL A 126 -8.14 -17.62 -10.18
N PRO A 127 -7.39 -16.52 -9.97
CA PRO A 127 -6.33 -16.49 -8.97
C PRO A 127 -6.84 -16.76 -7.55
N VAL A 128 -8.05 -16.29 -7.21
CA VAL A 128 -8.66 -16.52 -5.89
C VAL A 128 -8.91 -18.02 -5.69
N ALA A 129 -9.56 -18.67 -6.66
CA ALA A 129 -9.84 -20.10 -6.61
C ALA A 129 -8.57 -20.94 -6.62
N LEU A 130 -7.56 -20.54 -7.39
CA LEU A 130 -6.28 -21.24 -7.49
C LEU A 130 -5.53 -21.20 -6.16
N MET A 131 -5.37 -20.01 -5.55
CA MET A 131 -4.66 -19.87 -4.28
C MET A 131 -5.38 -20.63 -3.15
N ALA A 132 -6.71 -20.54 -3.09
CA ALA A 132 -7.52 -21.27 -2.12
C ALA A 132 -7.48 -22.79 -2.31
N GLY A 133 -7.30 -23.27 -3.54
CA GLY A 133 -7.17 -24.70 -3.86
C GLY A 133 -5.76 -25.27 -3.66
N LEU A 134 -4.72 -24.44 -3.76
CA LEU A 134 -3.31 -24.85 -3.59
C LEU A 134 -2.88 -24.87 -2.13
N TYR A 135 -3.38 -23.95 -1.32
CA TYR A 135 -2.96 -23.77 0.07
C TYR A 135 -4.13 -24.02 1.04
N PRO A 136 -3.91 -24.67 2.20
CA PRO A 136 -4.97 -24.86 3.18
C PRO A 136 -5.43 -23.51 3.76
N PRO A 137 -6.67 -23.38 4.27
CA PRO A 137 -7.23 -22.11 4.75
C PRO A 137 -6.39 -21.32 5.76
N VAL A 138 -5.55 -22.02 6.54
CA VAL A 138 -4.68 -21.41 7.56
C VAL A 138 -3.35 -20.93 7.01
N HIS A 139 -2.97 -21.31 5.79
CA HIS A 139 -1.69 -20.91 5.21
C HIS A 139 -1.79 -19.49 4.66
N PRO A 140 -0.82 -18.59 4.90
CA PRO A 140 -0.95 -17.19 4.50
C PRO A 140 -0.96 -16.88 3.00
N TYR A 141 -0.79 -17.91 2.17
CA TYR A 141 -0.88 -17.83 0.71
C TYR A 141 -2.24 -18.35 0.20
N HIS A 142 -3.18 -18.65 1.10
CA HIS A 142 -4.52 -19.12 0.76
C HIS A 142 -5.36 -18.02 0.08
N TRP A 143 -5.15 -16.76 0.46
CA TRP A 143 -5.86 -15.62 -0.11
C TRP A 143 -4.98 -14.78 -1.03
N VAL A 144 -5.64 -14.02 -1.90
CA VAL A 144 -5.00 -13.05 -2.79
C VAL A 144 -4.77 -11.72 -2.06
N THR A 145 -3.79 -10.95 -2.51
CA THR A 145 -3.35 -9.71 -1.86
C THR A 145 -4.44 -8.65 -1.70
N ILE A 146 -5.45 -8.62 -2.58
CA ILE A 146 -6.56 -7.67 -2.46
C ILE A 146 -7.53 -7.97 -1.29
N GLY A 147 -7.39 -9.13 -0.64
CA GLY A 147 -8.17 -9.53 0.54
C GLY A 147 -9.62 -9.88 0.27
N ASP A 148 -10.30 -10.38 1.29
CA ASP A 148 -11.73 -10.70 1.24
C ASP A 148 -12.60 -9.44 1.53
N PRO A 149 -13.69 -9.22 0.77
CA PRO A 149 -14.59 -8.09 1.01
C PRO A 149 -15.22 -8.06 2.41
N GLU A 150 -15.51 -9.21 3.00
CA GLU A 150 -16.10 -9.31 4.33
C GLU A 150 -15.08 -8.93 5.40
N ASP A 151 -13.84 -9.41 5.26
CA ASP A 151 -12.72 -9.06 6.14
C ASP A 151 -12.47 -7.55 6.14
N LEU A 152 -12.36 -6.94 4.95
CA LEU A 152 -12.16 -5.50 4.82
C LEU A 152 -13.29 -4.71 5.48
N ARG A 153 -14.55 -5.12 5.30
CA ARG A 153 -15.71 -4.45 5.92
C ARG A 153 -15.77 -4.61 7.43
N ALA A 154 -15.38 -5.77 7.93
CA ALA A 154 -15.36 -6.10 9.36
C ALA A 154 -14.22 -5.40 10.12
N SER A 155 -13.21 -4.93 9.39
CA SER A 155 -12.00 -4.34 9.97
C SER A 155 -12.22 -2.96 10.57
N GLY A 156 -11.69 -2.78 11.78
CA GLY A 156 -11.69 -1.51 12.50
C GLY A 156 -10.42 -0.67 12.27
N LEU A 157 -10.50 0.63 12.56
CA LEU A 157 -9.35 1.53 12.44
C LEU A 157 -8.22 1.16 13.40
N ASP A 158 -8.52 0.65 14.59
CA ASP A 158 -7.50 0.29 15.58
C ASP A 158 -6.67 -0.93 15.13
N GLU A 159 -7.30 -1.93 14.51
CA GLU A 159 -6.60 -3.09 13.93
C GLU A 159 -5.68 -2.67 12.77
N VAL A 160 -6.13 -1.71 11.96
CA VAL A 160 -5.31 -1.10 10.90
C VAL A 160 -4.11 -0.38 11.51
N LYS A 161 -4.30 0.41 12.57
CA LYS A 161 -3.19 1.09 13.28
C LYS A 161 -2.19 0.10 13.88
N GLU A 162 -2.67 -1.02 14.43
CA GLU A 162 -1.81 -2.09 14.96
C GLU A 162 -0.98 -2.74 13.85
N PHE A 163 -1.59 -3.04 12.70
CA PHE A 163 -0.87 -3.56 11.53
C PHE A 163 0.23 -2.61 11.06
N PHE A 164 -0.05 -1.31 10.98
CA PHE A 164 0.97 -0.31 10.68
C PHE A 164 2.11 -0.32 11.69
N GLY A 165 1.78 -0.27 12.99
CA GLY A 165 2.77 -0.24 14.06
C GLY A 165 3.65 -1.50 14.11
N THR A 166 3.14 -2.63 13.63
CA THR A 166 3.86 -3.91 13.59
C THR A 166 4.84 -3.97 12.42
N TYR A 167 4.47 -3.45 11.24
CA TYR A 167 5.19 -3.75 10.00
C TYR A 167 5.84 -2.54 9.31
N TYR A 168 5.40 -1.33 9.60
CA TYR A 168 5.87 -0.10 8.94
C TYR A 168 6.78 0.70 9.87
N HIS A 169 7.97 0.17 10.11
CA HIS A 169 9.02 0.82 10.92
C HIS A 169 10.42 0.61 10.29
N PRO A 170 11.44 1.39 10.69
CA PRO A 170 12.83 1.20 10.27
C PRO A 170 13.44 -0.13 10.74
#